data_AF-Q4PIW3-F1
#
_entry.id   AF-Q4PIW3-F1
#
_cell.length_a   1.000
_cell.length_b   1.000
_cell.length_c   1.000
_cell.angle_alpha   90.00
_cell.angle_beta   90.00
_cell.angle_gamma   90.00
#
_symmetry.space_group_name_H-M   'P 1'
#
loop_
_entity.id
_entity.type
_entity.pdbx_description
1 polymer ?
#
loop_
_entity_poly.entity_id
_entity_poly.type
_entity_poly.pdbx_seq_one_letter_code
_entity_poly.pdbx_strand_id
1 'polypeptide(L)'
;MHHVFLILAISLPLVTTYTTKPPCCRDHLGSTACYKLMHQNTRLFAKRCNTDAEFRLIQCCSSCNTNGVGIAYDLVARSLVSEHCFDRYGPTFCDRYVNKTDVFEPHNTWSCDGENPQIAFRTCRKSCGYCNFNVVQYTLDNALQACRVQPVAEEKRRWRQMFYSTTTTSSPSPIEVINSTYQFWDHK
;
A
#
# COMPACT_ATOMS: atom_id res chain seq x y z
N MET A 1 -32.68 -47.20 -10.28
CA MET A 1 -31.98 -46.70 -9.08
C MET A 1 -31.31 -45.39 -9.49
N HIS A 2 -31.85 -44.25 -9.08
CA HIS A 2 -31.33 -42.93 -9.49
C HIS A 2 -30.19 -42.52 -8.56
N HIS A 3 -28.96 -42.52 -9.09
CA HIS A 3 -27.79 -41.98 -8.39
C HIS A 3 -27.89 -40.46 -8.33
N VAL A 4 -28.35 -39.93 -7.19
CA VAL A 4 -28.25 -38.50 -6.88
C VAL A 4 -26.80 -38.22 -6.50
N PHE A 5 -26.03 -37.72 -7.47
CA PHE A 5 -24.68 -37.20 -7.22
C PHE A 5 -24.80 -35.85 -6.52
N LEU A 6 -24.72 -35.84 -5.19
CA LEU A 6 -24.62 -34.63 -4.38
C LEU A 6 -23.19 -34.09 -4.50
N ILE A 7 -22.92 -33.25 -5.50
CA ILE A 7 -21.65 -32.53 -5.62
C ILE A 7 -21.67 -31.42 -4.57
N LEU A 8 -21.08 -31.68 -3.40
CA LEU A 8 -20.69 -30.64 -2.45
C LEU A 8 -19.62 -29.78 -3.13
N ALA A 9 -20.03 -28.68 -3.75
CA ALA A 9 -19.13 -27.61 -4.13
C ALA A 9 -18.57 -27.02 -2.84
N ILE A 10 -17.42 -27.52 -2.41
CA ILE A 10 -16.62 -26.90 -1.35
C ILE A 10 -16.12 -25.59 -1.95
N SER A 11 -16.89 -24.52 -1.78
CA SER A 11 -16.44 -23.17 -1.99
C SER A 11 -15.34 -22.91 -0.97
N LEU A 12 -14.09 -23.18 -1.33
CA LEU A 12 -12.96 -22.65 -0.58
C LEU A 12 -13.20 -21.14 -0.51
N PRO A 13 -13.31 -20.54 0.69
CA PRO A 13 -13.38 -19.10 0.78
C PRO A 13 -12.15 -18.57 0.05
N LEU A 14 -12.36 -17.63 -0.87
CA LEU A 14 -11.27 -16.85 -1.44
C LEU A 14 -10.56 -16.23 -0.24
N VAL A 15 -9.43 -16.82 0.19
CA VAL A 15 -8.65 -16.28 1.29
C VAL A 15 -7.97 -15.04 0.74
N THR A 16 -8.65 -13.90 0.83
CA THR A 16 -8.02 -12.60 0.61
C THR A 16 -7.03 -12.40 1.74
N THR A 17 -5.75 -12.56 1.45
CA THR A 17 -4.68 -12.33 2.43
C THR A 17 -4.55 -10.83 2.64
N TYR A 18 -5.23 -10.32 3.66
CA TYR A 18 -5.02 -8.97 4.15
C TYR A 18 -3.74 -8.88 4.98
N THR A 19 -3.10 -7.73 4.93
CA THR A 19 -1.96 -7.45 5.78
C THR A 19 -2.41 -7.30 7.23
N THR A 20 -1.59 -7.79 8.14
CA THR A 20 -1.75 -7.60 9.58
C THR A 20 -0.83 -6.50 10.11
N LYS A 21 -0.09 -5.82 9.23
CA LYS A 21 0.94 -4.85 9.59
C LYS A 21 0.58 -3.46 9.07
N PRO A 22 0.92 -2.39 9.82
CA PRO A 22 0.81 -1.05 9.28
C PRO A 22 1.81 -0.84 8.13
N PRO A 23 1.67 0.25 7.35
CA PRO A 23 2.70 0.64 6.39
C PRO A 23 4.07 0.78 7.05
N CYS A 24 5.13 0.49 6.29
CA CYS A 24 6.50 0.70 6.73
C CYS A 24 6.73 2.19 7.05
N CYS A 25 7.25 2.47 8.24
CA CYS A 25 7.64 3.84 8.59
C CYS A 25 9.01 4.20 7.99
N ARG A 26 8.99 4.64 6.74
CA ARG A 26 10.14 5.20 6.01
C ARG A 26 9.67 6.39 5.18
N ASP A 27 10.56 7.36 4.95
CA ASP A 27 10.26 8.48 4.04
C ASP A 27 10.20 7.98 2.58
N HIS A 28 8.99 7.70 2.08
CA HIS A 28 8.80 7.28 0.68
C HIS A 28 9.08 8.38 -0.34
N LEU A 29 8.98 9.66 0.04
CA LEU A 29 9.48 10.78 -0.79
C LEU A 29 11.01 10.89 -0.76
N GLY A 30 11.68 10.11 0.08
CA GLY A 30 13.10 10.22 0.38
C GLY A 30 13.37 11.22 1.50
N SER A 31 14.26 10.84 2.43
CA SER A 31 14.54 11.66 3.61
C SER A 31 15.04 13.06 3.26
N THR A 32 15.85 13.22 2.22
CA THR A 32 16.30 14.54 1.74
C THR A 32 15.13 15.44 1.36
N ALA A 33 14.10 14.91 0.68
CA ALA A 33 12.92 15.69 0.30
C ALA A 33 12.09 16.05 1.53
N CYS A 34 11.86 15.12 2.44
CA CYS A 34 11.12 15.37 3.68
C CYS A 34 11.82 16.39 4.58
N TYR A 35 13.15 16.29 4.74
CA TYR A 35 13.92 17.30 5.45
C TYR A 35 13.85 18.66 4.77
N LYS A 36 13.90 18.75 3.43
CA LYS A 36 13.71 20.03 2.74
C LYS A 36 12.35 20.64 3.04
N LEU A 37 11.27 19.86 2.95
CA LEU A 37 9.92 20.33 3.29
C LEU A 37 9.82 20.80 4.75
N MET A 38 10.47 20.08 5.68
CA MET A 38 10.51 20.41 7.10
C MET A 38 11.24 21.74 7.37
N HIS A 39 12.39 21.98 6.73
CA HIS A 39 13.16 23.21 6.93
C HIS A 39 12.57 24.40 6.19
N GLN A 40 11.90 24.19 5.05
CA GLN A 40 11.24 25.26 4.31
C GLN A 40 10.05 25.84 5.09
N ASN A 41 9.24 25.00 5.73
CA ASN A 41 8.13 25.45 6.57
C ASN A 41 7.82 24.42 7.66
N THR A 42 8.51 24.52 8.79
CA THR A 42 8.40 23.56 9.89
C THR A 42 6.97 23.49 10.45
N ARG A 43 6.26 24.62 10.53
CA ARG A 43 4.88 24.66 11.01
C ARG A 43 3.93 23.90 10.08
N LEU A 44 4.05 24.10 8.77
CA LEU A 44 3.23 23.39 7.79
C LEU A 44 3.57 21.90 7.75
N PHE A 45 4.86 21.56 7.81
CA PHE A 45 5.31 20.17 7.87
C PHE A 45 4.75 19.45 9.10
N ALA A 46 4.91 20.05 10.28
CA ALA A 46 4.34 19.58 11.55
C ALA A 46 2.82 19.41 11.46
N LYS A 47 2.10 20.39 10.90
CA LYS A 47 0.65 20.30 10.67
C LYS A 47 0.32 19.06 9.84
N ARG A 48 0.99 18.84 8.70
CA ARG A 48 0.76 17.65 7.86
C ARG A 48 1.08 16.35 8.60
N CYS A 49 2.16 16.30 9.38
CA CYS A 49 2.48 15.14 10.22
C CYS A 49 1.38 14.80 11.23
N ASN A 50 0.57 15.78 11.64
CA ASN A 50 -0.45 15.61 12.67
C ASN A 50 -1.88 15.52 12.11
N THR A 51 -2.10 15.80 10.82
CA THR A 51 -3.46 15.84 10.24
C THR A 51 -3.62 15.01 8.95
N ASP A 52 -2.53 14.62 8.29
CA ASP A 52 -2.57 13.89 7.01
C ASP A 52 -1.99 12.48 7.22
N ALA A 53 -2.89 11.48 7.24
CA ALA A 53 -2.53 10.09 7.46
C ALA A 53 -1.52 9.56 6.44
N GLU A 54 -1.62 9.98 5.17
CA GLU A 54 -0.71 9.51 4.14
C GLU A 54 0.65 10.20 4.25
N PHE A 55 0.65 11.51 4.50
CA PHE A 55 1.89 12.24 4.72
C PHE A 55 2.67 11.68 5.91
N ARG A 56 1.96 11.47 7.03
CA ARG A 56 2.53 10.97 8.29
C ARG A 56 2.99 9.52 8.20
N LEU A 57 2.21 8.63 7.59
CA LEU A 57 2.46 7.19 7.69
C LEU A 57 3.22 6.61 6.49
N ILE A 58 3.29 7.35 5.38
CA ILE A 58 3.95 6.89 4.14
C ILE A 58 4.96 7.92 3.64
N GLN A 59 4.53 9.15 3.34
CA GLN A 59 5.37 10.05 2.54
C GLN A 59 6.64 10.47 3.29
N CYS A 60 6.50 10.87 4.56
CA CYS A 60 7.56 11.41 5.39
C CYS A 60 7.55 10.83 6.82
N CYS A 61 7.33 9.52 6.98
CA CYS A 61 7.13 8.92 8.29
C CYS A 61 8.33 9.07 9.24
N SER A 62 9.55 8.78 8.79
CA SER A 62 10.73 8.90 9.66
C SER A 62 11.01 10.35 10.02
N SER A 63 10.86 11.28 9.05
CA SER A 63 11.05 12.72 9.29
C SER A 63 9.99 13.31 10.24
N CYS A 64 8.75 12.85 10.16
CA CYS A 64 7.69 13.25 11.11
C CYS A 64 7.93 12.74 12.55
N ASN A 65 8.80 11.74 12.73
CA ASN A 65 9.21 11.20 14.03
C ASN A 65 10.49 11.84 14.59
N THR A 66 11.08 12.82 13.90
CA THR A 66 12.15 13.62 14.46
C THR A 66 11.64 14.43 15.66
N ASN A 67 12.43 14.46 16.74
CA ASN A 67 12.06 15.11 18.00
C ASN A 67 11.56 16.54 17.78
N GLY A 68 10.37 16.86 18.32
CA GLY A 68 9.78 18.18 18.27
C GLY A 68 9.05 18.56 16.98
N VAL A 69 9.03 17.69 15.96
CA VAL A 69 8.38 18.00 14.67
C VAL A 69 6.89 17.67 14.69
N GLY A 70 6.52 16.49 15.15
CA GLY A 70 5.14 16.02 15.20
C GLY A 70 4.81 15.34 16.52
N ILE A 71 3.53 15.04 16.71
CA ILE A 71 3.08 14.19 17.80
C ILE A 71 3.72 12.80 17.62
N ALA A 72 4.02 12.13 18.74
CA ALA A 72 4.58 10.78 18.72
C ALA A 72 3.69 9.84 17.89
N TYR A 73 4.30 8.96 17.10
CA TYR A 73 3.59 8.08 16.16
C TYR A 73 2.44 7.33 16.84
N ASP A 74 2.74 6.70 17.97
CA ASP A 74 1.80 5.83 18.71
C ASP A 74 0.57 6.59 19.23
N LEU A 75 0.68 7.91 19.42
CA LEU A 75 -0.41 8.76 19.91
C LEU A 75 -1.33 9.27 18.80
N VAL A 76 -0.86 9.31 17.55
CA VAL A 76 -1.59 9.99 16.45
C VAL A 76 -1.98 9.06 15.31
N ALA A 77 -1.20 8.00 15.07
CA ALA A 77 -1.37 7.15 13.89
C ALA A 77 -2.76 6.49 13.83
N ARG A 78 -3.24 5.91 14.93
CA ARG A 78 -4.57 5.28 14.98
C ARG A 78 -5.70 6.30 14.71
N SER A 79 -5.63 7.50 15.29
CA SER A 79 -6.64 8.55 15.06
C SER A 79 -6.67 8.97 13.60
N LEU A 80 -5.48 9.25 13.03
CA LEU A 80 -5.36 9.65 11.63
C LEU A 80 -5.94 8.62 10.67
N VAL A 81 -5.65 7.34 10.90
CA VAL A 81 -6.18 6.23 10.08
C VAL A 81 -7.69 6.11 10.26
N SER A 82 -8.19 6.25 11.49
CA SER A 82 -9.62 6.17 11.79
C SER A 82 -10.40 7.29 11.09
N GLU A 83 -9.94 8.52 11.20
CA GLU A 83 -10.55 9.70 10.57
C GLU A 83 -10.49 9.64 9.04
N HIS A 84 -9.43 9.05 8.49
CA HIS A 84 -9.22 8.92 7.06
C HIS A 84 -9.40 7.48 6.57
N CYS A 85 -10.29 6.70 7.17
CA CYS A 85 -10.55 5.32 6.76
C CYS A 85 -11.48 5.25 5.54
N PHE A 86 -10.94 5.45 4.34
CA PHE A 86 -11.70 5.34 3.09
C PHE A 86 -10.84 4.86 1.92
N ASP A 87 -11.51 4.38 0.88
CA ASP A 87 -10.90 4.00 -0.38
C ASP A 87 -10.84 5.21 -1.31
N ARG A 88 -9.63 5.57 -1.74
CA ARG A 88 -9.38 6.80 -2.50
C ARG A 88 -10.12 6.82 -3.84
N TYR A 89 -10.21 5.68 -4.51
CA TYR A 89 -10.86 5.54 -5.82
C TYR A 89 -12.25 4.92 -5.73
N GLY A 90 -12.80 4.81 -4.52
CA GLY A 90 -14.11 4.24 -4.26
C GLY A 90 -14.14 2.70 -4.21
N PRO A 91 -15.26 2.14 -3.73
CA PRO A 91 -15.37 0.72 -3.42
C PRO A 91 -15.31 -0.17 -4.66
N THR A 92 -15.89 0.25 -5.79
CA THR A 92 -15.90 -0.57 -7.02
C THR A 92 -14.50 -0.77 -7.59
N PHE A 93 -13.65 0.25 -7.51
CA PHE A 93 -12.24 0.11 -7.89
C PHE A 93 -11.53 -0.84 -6.91
N CYS A 94 -11.72 -0.62 -5.61
CA CYS A 94 -11.01 -1.39 -4.60
C CYS A 94 -11.48 -2.83 -4.47
N ASP A 95 -12.71 -3.15 -4.84
CA ASP A 95 -13.18 -4.52 -4.98
C ASP A 95 -12.38 -5.27 -6.06
N ARG A 96 -12.17 -4.64 -7.23
CA ARG A 96 -11.30 -5.22 -8.27
C ARG A 96 -9.85 -5.35 -7.84
N TYR A 97 -9.35 -4.34 -7.12
CA TYR A 97 -8.00 -4.34 -6.56
C TYR A 97 -7.79 -5.50 -5.58
N VAL A 98 -8.72 -5.70 -4.63
CA VAL A 98 -8.66 -6.78 -3.63
C VAL A 98 -8.79 -8.15 -4.30
N ASN A 99 -9.76 -8.29 -5.21
CA ASN A 99 -10.07 -9.56 -5.87
C ASN A 99 -9.11 -9.89 -7.03
N LYS A 100 -8.17 -9.00 -7.35
CA LYS A 100 -7.23 -9.13 -8.48
C LYS A 100 -7.94 -9.39 -9.81
N THR A 101 -9.10 -8.79 -10.01
CA THR A 101 -9.93 -8.96 -11.22
C THR A 101 -9.67 -7.89 -12.28
N ASP A 102 -8.70 -6.99 -12.05
CA ASP A 102 -8.33 -6.01 -13.06
C ASP A 102 -7.62 -6.69 -14.25
N VAL A 103 -8.21 -6.55 -15.43
CA VAL A 103 -7.80 -7.20 -16.67
C VAL A 103 -6.47 -6.63 -17.18
N PHE A 104 -6.17 -5.37 -16.88
CA PHE A 104 -5.00 -4.69 -17.43
C PHE A 104 -3.70 -5.03 -16.68
N GLU A 105 -3.79 -5.65 -15.50
CA GLU A 105 -2.64 -5.94 -14.65
C GLU A 105 -2.73 -7.35 -14.03
N PRO A 106 -2.72 -8.43 -14.84
CA PRO A 106 -2.84 -9.81 -14.35
C PRO A 106 -1.70 -10.23 -13.40
N HIS A 107 -0.56 -9.54 -13.47
CA HIS A 107 0.61 -9.77 -12.62
C HIS A 107 0.74 -8.73 -11.50
N ASN A 108 -0.39 -8.14 -11.11
CA ASN A 108 -0.42 -6.98 -10.24
C ASN A 108 0.49 -7.17 -9.02
N THR A 109 1.52 -6.32 -8.92
CA THR A 109 2.40 -6.33 -7.75
C THR A 109 1.70 -5.71 -6.53
N TRP A 110 0.56 -5.07 -6.76
CA TRP A 110 -0.18 -4.33 -5.75
C TRP A 110 -1.32 -5.19 -5.20
N SER A 111 -1.08 -5.73 -4.01
CA SER A 111 -2.01 -6.57 -3.26
C SER A 111 -2.19 -6.01 -1.86
N CYS A 112 -3.25 -6.45 -1.17
CA CYS A 112 -3.48 -6.11 0.23
C CYS A 112 -2.63 -6.94 1.21
N ASP A 113 -1.75 -7.84 0.73
CA ASP A 113 -0.96 -8.77 1.55
C ASP A 113 0.22 -8.10 2.29
N GLY A 114 0.57 -6.87 1.91
CA GLY A 114 1.68 -6.12 2.49
C GLY A 114 2.99 -6.19 1.70
N GLU A 115 3.01 -6.72 0.46
CA GLU A 115 4.16 -6.58 -0.44
C GLU A 115 4.38 -5.12 -0.89
N ASN A 116 3.29 -4.37 -1.07
CA ASN A 116 3.28 -2.95 -1.43
C ASN A 116 2.33 -2.14 -0.53
N PRO A 117 2.60 -2.09 0.79
CA PRO A 117 1.63 -1.56 1.75
C PRO A 117 1.36 -0.07 1.53
N GLN A 118 2.33 0.69 1.01
CA GLN A 118 2.16 2.09 0.69
C GLN A 118 1.12 2.33 -0.41
N ILE A 119 1.06 1.45 -1.41
CA ILE A 119 0.11 1.57 -2.52
C ILE A 119 -1.27 1.11 -2.03
N ALA A 120 -1.33 -0.05 -1.39
CA ALA A 120 -2.57 -0.58 -0.82
C ALA A 120 -3.22 0.42 0.17
N PHE A 121 -2.43 1.01 1.07
CA PHE A 121 -2.92 1.98 2.05
C PHE A 121 -3.33 3.32 1.42
N ARG A 122 -2.66 3.78 0.36
CA ARG A 122 -3.01 5.02 -0.34
C ARG A 122 -4.27 4.87 -1.18
N THR A 123 -4.46 3.71 -1.80
CA THR A 123 -5.47 3.44 -2.80
C THR A 123 -6.74 2.87 -2.17
N CYS A 124 -6.60 1.82 -1.36
CA CYS A 124 -7.70 0.99 -0.87
C CYS A 124 -7.62 0.75 0.65
N ARG A 125 -7.45 1.82 1.44
CA ARG A 125 -7.21 1.73 2.88
C ARG A 125 -8.28 0.92 3.61
N LYS A 126 -9.55 1.16 3.29
CA LYS A 126 -10.67 0.48 3.94
C LYS A 126 -10.78 -0.96 3.42
N SER A 127 -10.81 -1.12 2.10
CA SER A 127 -10.97 -2.44 1.47
C SER A 127 -9.81 -3.40 1.74
N CYS A 128 -8.57 -2.92 1.90
CA CYS A 128 -7.43 -3.75 2.29
C CYS A 128 -7.32 -4.02 3.80
N GLY A 129 -8.29 -3.58 4.61
CA GLY A 129 -8.35 -3.91 6.03
C GLY A 129 -7.47 -3.07 6.95
N TYR A 130 -6.84 -1.99 6.47
CA TYR A 130 -5.96 -1.13 7.29
C TYR A 130 -6.67 -0.43 8.44
N CYS A 131 -8.00 -0.35 8.40
CA CYS A 131 -8.82 0.23 9.46
C CYS A 131 -9.24 -0.77 10.53
N ASN A 132 -8.94 -2.06 10.36
CA ASN A 132 -9.23 -3.05 11.39
C ASN A 132 -8.15 -2.98 12.48
N PHE A 133 -8.36 -2.12 13.48
CA PHE A 133 -7.40 -1.88 14.56
C PHE A 133 -7.24 -3.05 15.55
N ASN A 134 -8.06 -4.09 15.44
CA ASN A 134 -7.85 -5.34 16.16
C ASN A 134 -6.76 -6.19 15.49
N VAL A 135 -6.61 -6.04 14.17
CA VAL A 135 -5.65 -6.79 13.35
C VAL A 135 -4.39 -5.98 13.07
N VAL A 136 -4.54 -4.70 12.72
CA VAL A 136 -3.43 -3.80 12.39
C VAL A 136 -3.10 -2.89 13.58
N GLN A 137 -1.96 -3.14 14.19
CA GLN A 137 -1.49 -2.39 15.35
C GLN A 137 -0.53 -1.26 14.94
N TYR A 138 -1.02 -0.02 15.00
CA TYR A 138 -0.28 1.20 14.63
C TYR A 138 0.66 1.67 15.74
N THR A 139 1.68 0.87 16.05
CA THR A 139 2.82 1.31 16.86
C THR A 139 4.02 1.58 15.95
N LEU A 140 4.93 2.44 16.41
CA LEU A 140 6.15 2.78 15.69
C LEU A 140 7.00 1.52 15.48
N ASP A 141 7.11 0.67 16.48
CA ASP A 141 7.87 -0.59 16.39
C ASP A 141 7.31 -1.51 15.29
N ASN A 142 5.99 -1.72 15.23
CA ASN A 142 5.37 -2.52 14.18
C ASN A 142 5.58 -1.91 12.78
N ALA A 143 5.53 -0.59 12.68
CA ALA A 143 5.78 0.12 11.42
C ALA A 143 7.24 0.02 10.97
N LEU A 144 8.20 0.08 11.90
CA LEU A 144 9.62 -0.14 11.62
C LEU A 144 9.90 -1.61 11.28
N GLN A 145 9.24 -2.55 11.95
CA GLN A 145 9.35 -3.98 11.65
C GLN A 145 8.77 -4.32 10.27
N ALA A 146 7.68 -3.65 9.86
CA ALA A 146 7.11 -3.80 8.52
C ALA A 146 8.12 -3.42 7.41
N CYS A 147 9.05 -2.50 7.69
CA CYS A 147 10.14 -2.18 6.76
C CYS A 147 11.12 -3.33 6.55
N ARG A 148 11.35 -4.18 7.57
CA ARG A 148 12.31 -5.31 7.49
C ARG A 148 11.81 -6.48 6.66
N VAL A 149 10.52 -6.53 6.33
CA VAL A 149 9.93 -7.58 5.46
C VAL A 149 10.04 -7.20 3.98
N GLN A 150 10.20 -5.91 3.68
CA GLN A 150 10.35 -5.44 2.30
C GLN A 150 11.56 -5.99 1.54
N PRO A 151 12.73 -6.29 2.15
CA PRO A 151 13.84 -6.97 1.47
C PRO A 151 13.41 -8.30 0.84
N VAL A 152 12.49 -9.04 1.49
CA VAL A 152 11.95 -10.30 0.94
C VAL A 152 11.03 -10.03 -0.25
N ALA A 153 10.23 -8.95 -0.21
CA ALA A 153 9.41 -8.56 -1.34
C ALA A 153 10.26 -8.08 -2.53
N GLU A 154 11.35 -7.34 -2.27
CA GLU A 154 12.33 -6.95 -3.27
C GLU A 154 13.06 -8.15 -3.87
N GLU A 155 13.48 -9.12 -3.04
CA GLU A 155 14.07 -10.38 -3.49
C GLU A 155 13.07 -11.19 -4.33
N LYS A 156 11.82 -11.32 -3.88
CA LYS A 156 10.74 -11.98 -4.65
C LYS A 156 10.49 -11.28 -5.99
N ARG A 157 10.54 -9.94 -6.04
CA ARG A 157 10.48 -9.17 -7.30
C ARG A 157 11.69 -9.43 -8.17
N ARG A 158 12.89 -9.46 -7.61
CA ARG A 158 14.14 -9.78 -8.33
C ARG A 158 14.06 -11.16 -8.97
N TRP A 159 13.57 -12.16 -8.23
CA TRP A 159 13.31 -13.49 -8.79
C TRP A 159 12.26 -13.45 -9.89
N ARG A 160 11.11 -12.79 -9.68
CA ARG A 160 10.09 -12.65 -10.75
C ARG A 160 10.64 -11.97 -12.00
N GLN A 161 11.45 -10.92 -11.87
CA GLN A 161 12.09 -10.23 -13.00
C GLN A 161 13.10 -11.12 -13.72
N MET A 162 13.90 -11.90 -13.00
CA MET A 162 14.80 -12.88 -13.62
C MET A 162 14.03 -13.93 -14.40
N PHE A 163 12.89 -14.42 -13.90
CA PHE A 163 12.05 -15.37 -14.63
C PHE A 163 11.31 -14.75 -15.82
N TYR A 164 10.88 -13.49 -15.74
CA TYR A 164 10.20 -12.80 -16.85
C TYR A 164 11.16 -12.36 -17.97
N SER A 165 12.41 -12.02 -17.63
CA SER A 165 13.42 -11.63 -18.63
C SER A 165 13.80 -12.79 -19.57
N THR A 166 13.52 -14.04 -19.19
CA THR A 166 13.76 -15.22 -20.03
C THR A 166 12.67 -15.43 -21.09
N THR A 167 11.56 -14.69 -21.03
CA THR A 167 10.54 -14.66 -22.09
C THR A 167 10.76 -13.44 -22.99
N THR A 168 11.78 -13.52 -23.85
CA THR A 168 12.02 -12.56 -24.93
C THR A 168 10.92 -12.65 -25.98
N THR A 169 9.82 -11.96 -25.74
CA THR A 169 9.00 -11.36 -26.82
C THR A 169 8.97 -9.86 -26.56
N SER A 170 9.29 -9.11 -27.60
CA SER A 170 9.55 -7.66 -27.59
C SER A 170 8.57 -6.87 -26.72
N SER A 171 8.99 -6.58 -25.49
CA SER A 171 8.23 -5.72 -24.59
C SER A 171 8.56 -4.26 -24.88
N PRO A 172 7.55 -3.37 -24.93
CA PRO A 172 7.75 -1.96 -25.15
C PRO A 172 8.58 -1.32 -24.04
N SER A 173 9.29 -0.27 -24.41
CA SER A 173 10.21 0.47 -23.57
C SER A 173 9.49 1.16 -22.40
N PRO A 174 10.19 1.45 -21.28
CA PRO A 174 9.57 2.10 -20.11
C PRO A 174 8.86 3.42 -20.42
N ILE A 175 9.33 4.16 -21.43
CA ILE A 175 8.71 5.43 -21.86
C ILE A 175 7.34 5.19 -22.51
N GLU A 176 7.17 4.10 -23.27
CA GLU A 176 5.87 3.73 -23.86
C GLU A 176 4.85 3.37 -22.77
N VAL A 177 5.29 2.69 -21.70
CA VAL A 177 4.44 2.36 -20.55
C VAL A 177 4.01 3.62 -19.80
N ILE A 178 4.93 4.57 -19.57
CA ILE A 178 4.62 5.83 -18.89
C ILE A 178 3.65 6.67 -19.72
N ASN A 179 3.87 6.81 -21.03
CA ASN A 179 2.98 7.57 -21.91
C ASN A 179 1.57 6.97 -21.97
N SER A 180 1.46 5.64 -22.03
CA SER A 180 0.18 4.93 -21.96
C SER A 180 -0.53 5.15 -20.63
N THR A 181 0.23 5.11 -19.53
CA THR A 181 -0.31 5.36 -18.18
C THR A 181 -0.84 6.78 -18.07
N TYR A 182 -0.09 7.81 -18.50
CA TYR A 182 -0.53 9.21 -18.44
C TYR A 182 -1.77 9.51 -19.29
N GLN A 183 -1.85 8.98 -20.51
CA GLN A 183 -3.04 9.16 -21.36
C GLN A 183 -4.31 8.61 -20.74
N PHE A 184 -4.22 7.64 -19.82
CA PHE A 184 -5.39 7.08 -19.15
C PHE A 184 -5.93 7.96 -18.01
N TRP A 185 -5.06 8.71 -17.32
CA TRP A 185 -5.49 9.57 -16.20
C TRP A 185 -6.17 10.87 -16.65
N ASP A 186 -5.92 11.32 -17.89
CA ASP A 186 -6.52 12.55 -18.43
C ASP A 186 -7.96 12.37 -18.94
N HIS A 187 -8.48 11.13 -18.99
CA HIS A 187 -9.84 10.84 -19.48
C HIS A 187 -10.86 10.48 -18.38
N LYS A 188 -10.62 10.85 -17.12
CA LYS A 188 -11.61 10.66 -16.03
C LYS A 188 -11.88 11.91 -15.23
#